data_AF-R9MVR5-F1
#
_entry.id   AF-R9MVR5-F1
#
_cell.length_a   1.000
_cell.length_b   1.000
_cell.length_c   1.000
_cell.angle_alpha   90.00
_cell.angle_beta   90.00
_cell.angle_gamma   90.00
#
_symmetry.space_group_name_H-M   'P 1'
#
loop_
_entity.id
_entity.type
_entity.pdbx_description
1 polymer ?
#
loop_
_entity_poly.entity_id
_entity_poly.type
_entity_poly.pdbx_seq_one_letter_code
_entity_poly.pdbx_strand_id
1 'polypeptide(L)'
;MIGKCSDVCRTYDAIQYAYADLLQESDEVKEIRCNVLLDGLDVGEYTSDFVCTKADGDLMVRKCVFRKFLMKPLTVKLLDASREYWIRHGVTDWGLVIDEEV
;
A
#
# COMPACT_ATOMS: atom_id res chain seq x y z
N MET A 1 -5.92 12.13 -13.17
CA MET A 1 -4.61 12.55 -12.61
C MET A 1 -4.74 12.51 -11.10
N ILE A 2 -3.85 11.82 -10.40
CA ILE A 2 -3.89 11.72 -8.94
C ILE A 2 -3.18 12.95 -8.36
N GLY A 3 -3.95 14.01 -8.06
CA GLY A 3 -3.43 15.29 -7.59
C GLY A 3 -2.85 15.26 -6.16
N LYS A 4 -3.19 14.25 -5.36
CA LYS A 4 -2.61 14.02 -4.02
C LYS A 4 -1.25 13.31 -4.07
N CYS A 5 -0.80 12.88 -5.25
CA CYS A 5 0.56 12.35 -5.43
C CYS A 5 1.48 13.47 -5.91
N SER A 6 2.58 13.70 -5.21
CA SER A 6 3.57 14.73 -5.56
C SER A 6 4.26 14.47 -6.89
N ASP A 7 4.36 13.20 -7.27
CA ASP A 7 5.00 12.71 -8.48
C ASP A 7 4.00 11.95 -9.35
N VAL A 8 4.49 11.38 -10.46
CA VAL A 8 3.70 10.45 -11.27
C VAL A 8 3.28 9.26 -10.42
N CYS A 9 1.98 9.15 -10.15
CA CYS A 9 1.38 7.97 -9.53
C CYS A 9 1.51 6.76 -10.47
N ARG A 10 2.51 5.91 -10.21
CA ARG A 10 2.76 4.67 -10.98
C ARG A 10 2.03 3.50 -10.34
N THR A 11 1.10 2.91 -11.09
CA THR A 11 0.37 1.69 -10.72
C THR A 11 0.70 0.57 -11.71
N TYR A 12 0.60 -0.68 -11.26
CA TYR A 12 1.02 -1.86 -12.03
C TYR A 12 -0.11 -2.85 -12.31
N ASP A 13 -1.26 -2.69 -11.66
CA ASP A 13 -2.44 -3.53 -11.86
C ASP A 13 -3.75 -2.77 -11.66
N ALA A 14 -4.86 -3.46 -11.95
CA ALA A 14 -6.21 -2.89 -11.89
C ALA A 14 -6.65 -2.54 -10.45
N ILE A 15 -6.18 -3.28 -9.44
CA ILE A 15 -6.53 -2.99 -8.04
C ILE A 15 -5.85 -1.70 -7.62
N GLN A 16 -4.55 -1.54 -7.93
CA GLN A 16 -3.82 -0.32 -7.64
C GLN A 16 -4.43 0.89 -8.35
N TYR A 17 -4.79 0.75 -9.63
CA TYR A 17 -5.43 1.82 -10.39
C TYR A 17 -6.74 2.27 -9.74
N ALA A 18 -7.66 1.33 -9.49
CA ALA A 18 -8.96 1.65 -8.89
C ALA A 18 -8.82 2.23 -7.48
N TYR A 19 -7.91 1.69 -6.67
CA TYR A 19 -7.72 2.15 -5.30
C TYR A 19 -7.05 3.52 -5.23
N ALA A 20 -6.17 3.86 -6.18
CA ALA A 20 -5.60 5.20 -6.28
C ALA A 20 -6.68 6.27 -6.50
N ASP A 21 -7.70 6.00 -7.31
CA ASP A 21 -8.84 6.90 -7.51
C ASP A 21 -9.64 7.09 -6.21
N LEU A 22 -9.89 6.01 -5.45
CA LEU A 22 -10.55 6.11 -4.14
C LEU A 22 -9.75 6.92 -3.12
N LEU A 23 -8.43 6.73 -3.06
CA LEU A 23 -7.54 7.52 -2.20
C LEU A 23 -7.53 8.99 -2.62
N GLN A 24 -7.56 9.26 -3.92
CA GLN A 24 -7.63 10.61 -4.46
C GLN A 24 -8.90 11.35 -4.01
N GLU A 25 -10.03 10.65 -3.93
CA GLU A 25 -11.32 11.23 -3.52
C GLU A 25 -11.50 11.35 -2.00
N SER A 26 -10.77 10.56 -1.20
CA SER A 26 -10.93 10.55 0.27
C SER A 26 -10.41 11.82 0.95
N ASP A 27 -11.28 12.57 1.63
CA ASP A 27 -10.89 13.76 2.43
C ASP A 27 -9.96 13.42 3.61
N GLU A 28 -9.92 12.16 4.03
CA GLU A 28 -8.97 11.69 5.07
C GLU A 28 -7.53 11.67 4.54
N VAL A 29 -7.33 11.51 3.22
CA VAL A 29 -6.01 11.41 2.60
C VAL A 29 -5.55 12.77 2.11
N LYS A 30 -4.38 13.20 2.59
CA LYS A 30 -3.73 14.46 2.21
C LYS A 30 -2.67 14.27 1.13
N GLU A 31 -1.87 13.22 1.24
CA GLU A 31 -0.75 12.93 0.33
C GLU A 31 -0.66 11.43 0.06
N ILE A 32 -0.32 11.06 -1.17
CA ILE A 32 -0.14 9.68 -1.62
C ILE A 32 1.28 9.50 -2.15
N ARG A 33 2.01 8.53 -1.59
CA ARG A 33 3.31 8.08 -2.13
C ARG A 33 3.18 6.64 -2.61
N CYS A 34 3.57 6.40 -3.85
CA CYS A 34 3.48 5.07 -4.46
C CYS A 34 4.83 4.34 -4.44
N ASN A 35 4.79 3.02 -4.35
CA ASN A 35 5.95 2.14 -4.52
C ASN A 35 7.10 2.46 -3.54
N VAL A 36 6.77 2.75 -2.28
CA VAL A 36 7.76 3.08 -1.25
C VAL A 36 8.58 1.84 -0.90
N LEU A 37 9.89 1.89 -1.16
CA LEU A 37 10.83 0.82 -0.85
C LEU A 37 10.91 0.57 0.67
N LEU A 38 10.94 -0.70 1.04
CA LEU A 38 11.10 -1.17 2.41
C LEU A 38 12.53 -1.66 2.60
N ASP A 39 13.34 -0.86 3.28
CA ASP A 39 14.75 -1.15 3.46
C ASP A 39 14.99 -2.20 4.56
N GLY A 40 16.05 -3.00 4.39
CA GLY A 40 16.53 -3.92 5.43
C GLY A 40 15.66 -5.17 5.65
N LEU A 41 14.88 -5.58 4.65
CA LEU A 41 14.12 -6.82 4.72
C LEU A 41 14.95 -8.05 4.30
N ASP A 42 14.90 -9.12 5.10
CA ASP A 42 15.52 -10.42 4.77
C ASP A 42 14.90 -11.08 3.53
N VAL A 43 13.71 -10.64 3.13
CA VAL A 43 12.98 -11.14 1.95
C VAL A 43 13.44 -10.50 0.64
N GLY A 44 14.42 -9.58 0.69
CA GLY A 44 14.91 -8.83 -0.46
C GLY A 44 14.13 -7.54 -0.69
N GLU A 45 14.32 -6.94 -1.87
CA GLU A 45 13.66 -5.68 -2.24
C GLU A 45 12.14 -5.87 -2.31
N TYR A 46 11.42 -5.05 -1.55
CA TYR A 46 9.96 -5.05 -1.55
C TYR A 46 9.44 -3.63 -1.31
N THR A 47 8.31 -3.29 -1.93
CA THR A 47 7.72 -1.95 -1.87
C THR A 47 6.31 -2.01 -1.31
N SER A 48 5.87 -0.95 -0.62
CA SER A 48 4.45 -0.68 -0.36
C SER A 48 3.82 0.03 -1.53
N ASP A 49 2.64 -0.45 -1.96
CA ASP A 49 1.92 0.13 -3.10
C ASP A 49 1.49 1.56 -2.81
N PHE A 50 0.90 1.80 -1.63
CA PHE A 50 0.53 3.15 -1.18
C PHE A 50 0.96 3.41 0.26
N VAL A 51 1.61 4.54 0.48
CA VAL A 51 1.85 5.16 1.79
C VAL A 51 1.21 6.53 1.77
N CYS A 52 0.10 6.65 2.49
CA CYS A 52 -0.70 7.87 2.54
C CYS A 52 -0.42 8.63 3.83
N THR A 53 -0.29 9.94 3.74
CA THR A 53 -0.35 10.83 4.90
C THR A 53 -1.82 11.25 5.07
N LYS A 54 -2.40 10.95 6.23
CA LYS A 54 -3.77 11.32 6.57
C LYS A 54 -3.86 12.80 6.99
N ALA A 55 -5.08 13.33 7.07
CA ALA A 55 -5.37 14.70 7.48
C ALA A 55 -4.94 14.99 8.94
N ASP A 56 -4.97 13.97 9.81
CA ASP A 56 -4.50 14.02 11.21
C ASP A 56 -2.97 13.92 11.34
N GLY A 57 -2.26 13.65 10.24
CA GLY A 57 -0.80 13.50 10.19
C GLY A 57 -0.30 12.05 10.34
N ASP A 58 -1.18 11.11 10.67
CA ASP A 58 -0.82 9.69 10.76
C ASP A 58 -0.62 9.08 9.37
N LEU A 59 0.06 7.94 9.32
CA LEU A 59 0.26 7.20 8.08
C LEU A 59 -0.76 6.07 7.93
N MET A 60 -1.25 5.89 6.71
CA MET A 60 -2.04 4.74 6.27
C MET A 60 -1.29 4.02 5.15
N VAL A 61 -1.08 2.71 5.30
CA VAL A 61 -0.35 1.89 4.32
C VAL A 61 -1.26 0.83 3.74
N ARG A 62 -1.22 0.67 2.41
CA ARG A 62 -2.05 -0.28 1.68
C ARG A 62 -1.22 -1.13 0.72
N LYS A 63 -1.51 -2.43 0.73
CA LYS A 63 -0.94 -3.43 -0.19
C LYS A 63 -2.03 -3.97 -1.10
N CYS A 64 -1.85 -3.83 -2.39
CA CYS A 64 -2.78 -4.32 -3.41
C CYS A 64 -2.38 -5.74 -3.80
N VAL A 65 -3.27 -6.71 -3.56
CA VAL A 65 -2.99 -8.12 -3.85
C VAL A 65 -4.25 -8.78 -4.38
N PHE A 66 -4.15 -9.45 -5.53
CA PHE A 66 -5.25 -10.28 -5.99
C PHE A 66 -5.52 -11.43 -5.01
N ARG A 67 -6.77 -11.64 -4.63
CA ARG A 67 -7.25 -12.65 -3.69
C ARG A 67 -6.71 -14.05 -3.98
N LYS A 68 -6.67 -14.43 -5.27
CA LYS A 68 -6.10 -15.70 -5.74
C LYS A 68 -4.62 -15.93 -5.36
N PHE A 69 -3.90 -14.89 -4.95
CA PHE A 69 -2.50 -14.95 -4.53
C PHE A 69 -2.31 -14.88 -3.02
N LEU A 70 -3.34 -14.59 -2.22
CA LEU A 70 -3.21 -14.46 -0.76
C LEU A 70 -2.69 -15.73 -0.08
N MET A 71 -2.97 -16.91 -0.66
CA MET A 71 -2.52 -18.20 -0.11
C MET A 71 -1.16 -18.65 -0.65
N LYS A 72 -0.51 -17.88 -1.52
CA LYS A 72 0.82 -18.22 -2.01
C LYS A 72 1.86 -17.97 -0.90
N PRO A 73 2.71 -18.95 -0.55
CA PRO A 73 3.65 -18.82 0.57
C PRO A 73 4.56 -17.59 0.50
N LEU A 74 5.05 -17.25 -0.70
CA LEU A 74 5.89 -16.05 -0.88
C LEU A 74 5.09 -14.75 -0.66
N THR A 75 3.85 -14.69 -1.14
CA THR A 75 2.97 -13.53 -0.94
C THR A 75 2.72 -13.30 0.54
N VAL A 76 2.36 -14.36 1.29
CA VAL A 76 2.18 -14.28 2.75
C VAL A 76 3.45 -13.76 3.43
N LYS A 77 4.62 -14.34 3.09
CA LYS A 77 5.90 -13.94 3.69
C LYS A 77 6.23 -12.45 3.45
N LEU A 78 5.99 -11.95 2.24
CA LEU A 78 6.22 -10.55 1.89
C LEU A 78 5.25 -9.61 2.61
N LEU A 79 3.96 -9.99 2.68
CA LEU A 79 2.95 -9.20 3.38
C LEU A 79 3.24 -9.12 4.89
N ASP A 80 3.60 -10.23 5.52
CA ASP A 80 4.01 -10.25 6.93
C ASP A 80 5.25 -9.37 7.16
N ALA A 81 6.28 -9.50 6.32
CA ALA A 81 7.48 -8.67 6.40
C ALA A 81 7.15 -7.18 6.27
N SER A 82 6.25 -6.81 5.37
CA SER A 82 5.81 -5.43 5.24
C SER A 82 5.01 -4.94 6.44
N ARG A 83 4.10 -5.75 6.97
CA ARG A 83 3.31 -5.39 8.15
C ARG A 83 4.22 -5.12 9.34
N GLU A 84 5.15 -6.02 9.61
CA GLU A 84 6.12 -5.88 10.70
C GLU A 84 7.05 -4.68 10.51
N TYR A 85 7.48 -4.40 9.27
CA TYR A 85 8.24 -3.19 8.96
C TYR A 85 7.48 -1.93 9.39
N TRP A 86 6.22 -1.77 8.97
CA TRP A 86 5.44 -0.56 9.26
C TRP A 86 5.09 -0.43 10.74
N ILE A 87 4.78 -1.54 11.41
CA ILE A 87 4.56 -1.56 12.87
C ILE A 87 5.79 -1.04 13.61
N ARG A 88 7.00 -1.46 13.23
CA ARG A 88 8.25 -0.98 13.85
C ARG A 88 8.51 0.51 13.61
N HIS A 89 7.92 1.08 12.56
CA HIS A 89 7.96 2.51 12.25
C HIS A 89 6.77 3.29 12.84
N GLY A 90 5.99 2.68 13.73
CA GLY A 90 4.87 3.34 14.42
C GLY A 90 3.58 3.43 13.61
N VAL A 91 3.50 2.75 12.46
CA VAL A 91 2.30 2.76 11.61
C VAL A 91 1.41 1.56 11.95
N THR A 92 0.25 1.84 12.53
CA THR A 92 -0.73 0.81 12.90
C THR A 92 -1.82 0.60 11.85
N ASP A 93 -2.09 1.62 11.03
CA ASP A 93 -3.07 1.53 9.93
C ASP A 93 -2.41 0.93 8.67
N TRP A 94 -2.15 -0.37 8.74
CA TRP A 94 -1.66 -1.18 7.63
C TRP A 94 -2.76 -2.15 7.18
N GLY A 95 -3.01 -2.23 5.87
CA GLY A 95 -4.10 -3.04 5.34
C GLY A 95 -3.86 -3.59 3.95
N LEU A 96 -4.64 -4.61 3.60
CA LEU A 96 -4.69 -5.18 2.26
C LEU A 96 -5.87 -4.61 1.48
N VAL A 97 -5.67 -4.40 0.19
CA VAL A 97 -6.71 -4.09 -0.78
C VAL A 97 -6.74 -5.24 -1.78
N ILE A 98 -7.88 -5.88 -1.90
CA ILE A 98 -8.04 -7.10 -2.70
C ILE A 98 -9.25 -6.94 -3.61
N ASP A 99 -9.30 -7.73 -4.69
CA ASP A 99 -10.47 -7.84 -5.54
C ASP A 99 -11.66 -8.50 -4.80
N GLU A 100 -12.86 -8.10 -5.23
CA GLU A 100 -14.14 -8.60 -4.71
C GLU A 100 -14.26 -10.12 -4.84
N GLU A 101 -15.16 -10.72 -4.06
CA GLU A 101 -15.52 -12.12 -4.25
C GLU A 101 -16.39 -12.26 -5.51
N VAL A 102 -16.10 -13.29 -6.30
CA VAL A 102 -16.89 -13.68 -7.49
C VAL A 102 -17.87 -14.77 -7.12
#